data_AF-A0A519THP9-F1
#
_entry.id   AF-A0A519THP9-F1
#
_cell.length_a   1.000
_cell.length_b   1.000
_cell.length_c   1.000
_cell.angle_alpha   90.00
_cell.angle_beta   90.00
_cell.angle_gamma   90.00
#
_symmetry.space_group_name_H-M   'P 1'
#
loop_
_entity.id
_entity.type
_entity.pdbx_description
1 polymer ?
#
loop_
_entity_poly.entity_id
_entity_poly.type
_entity_poly.pdbx_seq_one_letter_code
_entity_poly.pdbx_strand_id
1 'polypeptide(L)'
;PNKPVSGAAGQLTNNGTISVSSITRNSAAWVAGLNVNDEIISLDNISVNDALANIRLKSPMLSLETLPVVSGKNIGDVLKLKIKRDGLEKEISLTLKENPSVRLKATINQNATPAQKAVFKKWTGK
;
A
#
# COMPACT_ATOMS: atom_id res chain seq x y z
N PRO A 1 11.14 6.83 2.28
CA PRO A 1 12.47 6.44 1.77
C PRO A 1 12.97 5.19 2.50
N ASN A 2 13.55 4.24 1.77
CA ASN A 2 14.18 3.01 2.30
C ASN A 2 13.28 2.02 3.06
N LYS A 3 11.95 2.03 2.84
CA LYS A 3 11.07 0.96 3.31
C LYS A 3 10.64 0.10 2.13
N PRO A 4 10.64 -1.24 2.27
CA PRO A 4 10.07 -2.10 1.24
C PRO A 4 8.59 -1.81 1.10
N VAL A 5 8.12 -1.82 -0.14
CA VAL A 5 6.73 -1.64 -0.49
C VAL A 5 6.32 -2.75 -1.45
N SER A 6 5.18 -3.37 -1.17
CA SER A 6 4.41 -4.11 -2.17
C SER A 6 3.77 -3.10 -3.14
N GLY A 7 3.24 -2.00 -2.61
CA GLY A 7 2.48 -0.98 -3.34
C GLY A 7 1.06 -1.39 -3.68
N ALA A 8 0.54 -2.44 -3.04
CA ALA A 8 -0.85 -2.86 -3.13
C ALA A 8 -1.61 -2.46 -1.86
N ALA A 9 -2.84 -1.98 -2.05
CA ALA A 9 -3.80 -1.79 -0.98
C ALA A 9 -5.14 -2.40 -1.38
N GLY A 10 -5.92 -2.80 -0.37
CA GLY A 10 -7.16 -3.52 -0.58
C GLY A 10 -8.10 -3.40 0.60
N GLN A 11 -9.25 -4.02 0.45
CA GLN A 11 -10.28 -4.12 1.48
C GLN A 11 -10.35 -5.56 1.97
N LEU A 12 -10.28 -5.76 3.28
CA LEU A 12 -10.59 -7.03 3.92
C LEU A 12 -12.06 -7.38 3.63
N THR A 13 -12.28 -8.55 3.05
CA THR A 13 -13.61 -9.08 2.75
C THR A 13 -14.16 -9.87 3.94
N ASN A 14 -15.47 -10.08 3.97
CA ASN A 14 -16.10 -10.93 4.99
C ASN A 14 -15.64 -12.39 4.92
N ASN A 15 -15.05 -12.81 3.80
CA ASN A 15 -14.55 -14.18 3.59
C ASN A 15 -13.10 -14.34 4.08
N GLY A 16 -12.53 -13.31 4.71
CA GLY A 16 -11.16 -13.35 5.22
C GLY A 16 -10.09 -13.27 4.14
N THR A 17 -10.40 -12.68 2.99
CA THR A 17 -9.45 -12.38 1.89
C THR A 17 -9.27 -10.86 1.75
N ILE A 18 -8.28 -10.41 0.99
CA ILE A 18 -8.14 -8.98 0.66
C ILE A 18 -8.52 -8.77 -0.80
N SER A 19 -9.58 -8.01 -1.06
CA SER A 19 -9.90 -7.54 -2.41
C SER A 19 -9.02 -6.34 -2.75
N VAL A 20 -8.17 -6.47 -3.76
CA VAL A 20 -7.24 -5.42 -4.18
C VAL A 20 -8.02 -4.25 -4.76
N SER A 21 -7.86 -3.06 -4.17
CA SER A 21 -8.57 -1.84 -4.58
C SER A 21 -7.67 -0.84 -5.28
N SER A 22 -6.35 -0.89 -5.06
CA SER A 22 -5.40 -0.01 -5.73
C SER A 22 -4.01 -0.61 -5.83
N ILE A 23 -3.31 -0.25 -6.91
CA ILE A 23 -1.93 -0.60 -7.18
C ILE A 23 -1.14 0.68 -7.48
N THR A 24 -0.05 0.88 -6.75
CA THR A 24 0.85 2.02 -6.95
C THR A 24 1.69 1.80 -8.20
N ARG A 25 1.77 2.80 -9.08
CA ARG A 25 2.60 2.74 -10.28
C ARG A 25 4.08 2.50 -9.95
N ASN A 26 4.73 1.63 -10.72
CA ASN A 26 6.15 1.24 -10.57
C ASN A 26 6.50 0.52 -9.25
N SER A 27 5.50 0.14 -8.45
CA SER A 27 5.70 -0.68 -7.25
C SER A 27 5.98 -2.15 -7.57
N ALA A 28 6.30 -2.94 -6.55
CA ALA A 28 6.50 -4.39 -6.70
C ALA A 28 5.25 -5.10 -7.23
N ALA A 29 4.07 -4.75 -6.71
CA ALA A 29 2.79 -5.31 -7.13
C ALA A 29 2.45 -4.97 -8.59
N TRP A 30 2.75 -3.74 -9.03
CA TRP A 30 2.60 -3.34 -10.44
C TRP A 30 3.48 -4.19 -11.35
N VAL A 31 4.77 -4.29 -11.02
CA VAL A 31 5.75 -5.01 -11.85
C VAL A 31 5.43 -6.50 -11.92
N ALA A 32 4.95 -7.08 -10.81
CA ALA A 32 4.56 -8.49 -10.74
C ALA A 32 3.19 -8.79 -11.39
N GLY A 33 2.43 -7.78 -11.82
CA GLY A 33 1.14 -7.96 -12.50
C GLY A 33 -0.01 -8.33 -11.56
N LEU A 34 0.03 -7.87 -10.30
CA LEU A 34 -1.14 -7.89 -9.43
C LEU A 34 -2.15 -6.84 -9.91
N ASN A 35 -3.42 -7.21 -9.99
CA ASN A 35 -4.48 -6.38 -10.56
C ASN A 35 -5.47 -5.92 -9.49
N VAL A 36 -6.12 -4.79 -9.76
CA VAL A 36 -7.35 -4.41 -9.04
C VAL A 36 -8.40 -5.49 -9.27
N ASN A 37 -9.19 -5.78 -8.23
CA ASN A 37 -10.16 -6.87 -8.12
C ASN A 37 -9.58 -8.28 -7.96
N ASP A 38 -8.26 -8.46 -7.92
CA ASP A 38 -7.71 -9.73 -7.42
C ASP A 38 -8.08 -9.91 -5.96
N GLU A 39 -8.41 -11.14 -5.57
CA GLU A 39 -8.60 -11.51 -4.18
C GLU A 39 -7.34 -12.19 -3.66
N ILE A 40 -6.63 -11.56 -2.72
CA ILE A 40 -5.48 -12.16 -2.05
C ILE A 40 -5.99 -13.11 -0.97
N ILE A 41 -5.62 -14.38 -1.08
CA ILE A 41 -6.00 -15.46 -0.16
C ILE A 41 -4.93 -15.64 0.91
N SER A 42 -3.66 -15.64 0.52
CA SER A 42 -2.54 -15.83 1.43
C SER A 42 -1.27 -15.10 0.98
N LEU A 43 -0.39 -14.87 1.95
CA LEU A 43 0.92 -14.25 1.78
C LEU A 43 1.96 -15.17 2.42
N ASP A 44 2.97 -15.60 1.66
CA ASP A 44 3.99 -16.58 2.08
C ASP A 44 3.39 -17.82 2.77
N ASN A 45 2.31 -18.36 2.18
CA ASN A 45 1.53 -19.50 2.69
C ASN A 45 0.76 -19.24 4.00
N ILE A 46 0.76 -18.02 4.52
CA ILE A 46 -0.04 -17.60 5.68
C ILE A 46 -1.35 -17.01 5.18
N SER A 47 -2.49 -17.53 5.64
CA SER A 47 -3.79 -16.99 5.25
C SER A 47 -3.93 -15.53 5.70
N VAL A 48 -4.74 -14.73 4.99
CA VAL A 48 -5.00 -13.34 5.39
C VAL A 48 -5.57 -13.25 6.81
N ASN A 49 -6.46 -14.17 7.19
CA ASN A 49 -7.03 -14.22 8.55
C ASN A 49 -5.94 -14.43 9.61
N ASP A 50 -5.04 -15.39 9.39
CA ASP A 50 -3.94 -15.66 10.34
C ASP A 50 -2.96 -14.48 10.41
N ALA A 51 -2.66 -13.86 9.27
CA ALA A 51 -1.82 -12.68 9.19
C ALA A 51 -2.42 -11.47 9.95
N LEU A 52 -3.73 -11.45 10.14
CA LEU A 52 -4.48 -10.41 10.85
C LEU A 52 -4.88 -10.79 12.29
N ALA A 53 -4.60 -12.01 12.74
CA ALA A 53 -5.13 -12.55 14.01
C ALA A 53 -4.87 -11.65 15.23
N ASN A 54 -3.74 -10.92 15.24
CA ASN A 54 -3.33 -10.04 16.33
C ASN A 54 -3.43 -8.54 15.98
N ILE A 55 -4.17 -8.18 14.93
CA ILE A 55 -4.28 -6.80 14.45
C ILE A 55 -5.72 -6.32 14.54
N ARG A 56 -5.93 -5.25 15.31
CA ARG A 56 -7.22 -4.55 15.33
C ARG A 56 -7.27 -3.48 14.24
N LEU A 57 -7.89 -3.81 13.11
CA LEU A 57 -8.14 -2.86 12.04
C LEU A 57 -9.18 -1.82 12.47
N LYS A 58 -8.91 -0.52 12.21
CA LYS A 58 -9.87 0.57 12.42
C LYS A 58 -10.82 0.79 11.24
N SER A 59 -10.48 0.21 10.09
CA SER A 59 -11.17 0.30 8.81
C SER A 59 -10.90 -1.00 8.05
N PRO A 60 -11.83 -1.49 7.20
CA PRO A 60 -11.58 -2.66 6.37
C PRO A 60 -10.52 -2.40 5.29
N MET A 61 -10.19 -1.14 4.99
CA MET A 61 -9.10 -0.81 4.07
C MET A 61 -7.73 -0.94 4.74
N LEU A 62 -6.81 -1.64 4.09
CA LEU A 62 -5.43 -1.77 4.52
C LEU A 62 -4.43 -1.75 3.34
N SER A 63 -3.21 -1.35 3.67
CA SER A 63 -2.03 -1.55 2.82
C SER A 63 -1.42 -2.90 3.16
N LEU A 64 -0.87 -3.66 2.21
CA LEU A 64 -0.27 -4.95 2.58
C LEU A 64 0.90 -4.80 3.56
N GLU A 65 1.59 -3.66 3.54
CA GLU A 65 2.67 -3.32 4.46
C GLU A 65 2.23 -3.20 5.93
N THR A 66 0.91 -3.15 6.21
CA THR A 66 0.42 -3.20 7.60
C THR A 66 0.42 -4.63 8.16
N LEU A 67 0.53 -5.65 7.31
CA LEU A 67 0.58 -7.04 7.71
C LEU A 67 1.99 -7.41 8.21
N PRO A 68 2.14 -8.11 9.35
CA PRO A 68 3.44 -8.50 9.92
C PRO A 68 4.32 -9.28 8.95
N VAL A 69 3.72 -10.16 8.14
CA VAL A 69 4.40 -10.94 7.10
C VAL A 69 5.07 -10.08 6.03
N VAL A 70 4.59 -8.85 5.82
CA VAL A 70 5.16 -7.90 4.87
C VAL A 70 6.05 -6.87 5.57
N SER A 71 5.64 -6.38 6.74
CA SER A 71 6.37 -5.32 7.45
C SER A 71 7.73 -5.76 8.00
N GLY A 72 7.93 -7.07 8.22
CA GLY A 72 9.21 -7.65 8.62
C GLY A 72 10.19 -7.93 7.47
N LYS A 73 9.80 -7.73 6.21
CA LYS A 73 10.66 -7.96 5.04
C LYS A 73 11.55 -6.76 4.74
N ASN A 74 12.55 -6.98 3.89
CA ASN A 74 13.48 -5.99 3.35
C ASN A 74 13.25 -5.73 1.85
N ILE A 75 13.88 -4.66 1.34
CA ILE A 75 13.94 -4.42 -0.11
C ILE A 75 14.71 -5.57 -0.77
N GLY A 76 14.19 -6.12 -1.85
CA GLY A 76 14.73 -7.29 -2.54
C GLY A 76 14.12 -8.62 -2.10
N ASP A 77 13.48 -8.68 -0.93
CA ASP A 77 12.80 -9.91 -0.50
C ASP A 77 11.62 -10.23 -1.40
N VAL A 78 11.39 -11.53 -1.61
CA VAL A 78 10.22 -12.02 -2.34
C VAL A 78 9.06 -12.24 -1.37
N LEU A 79 7.91 -11.67 -1.71
CA LEU A 79 6.62 -11.92 -1.09
C LEU A 79 5.77 -12.75 -2.07
N LYS A 80 5.44 -13.98 -1.71
CA LYS A 80 4.60 -14.85 -2.52
C LYS A 80 3.14 -14.63 -2.16
N LEU A 81 2.31 -14.31 -3.13
CA LEU A 81 0.87 -14.19 -2.96
C LEU A 81 0.18 -15.36 -3.62
N LYS A 82 -0.76 -15.99 -2.91
CA LYS A 82 -1.81 -16.78 -3.53
C LYS A 82 -3.02 -15.89 -3.73
N ILE A 83 -3.45 -15.74 -4.97
CA ILE A 83 -4.59 -14.90 -5.34
C ILE A 83 -5.68 -15.73 -6.03
N LYS A 84 -6.89 -15.18 -6.10
CA LYS A 84 -7.96 -15.63 -6.98
C LYS A 84 -8.28 -14.51 -7.95
N ARG A 85 -8.18 -14.81 -9.24
CA ARG A 85 -8.51 -13.93 -10.36
C ARG A 85 -9.52 -14.63 -11.25
N ASP A 86 -10.67 -14.01 -11.47
CA ASP A 86 -11.74 -14.56 -12.31
C ASP A 86 -12.16 -15.98 -11.90
N GLY A 87 -12.18 -16.26 -10.59
CA GLY A 87 -12.52 -17.58 -10.07
C GLY A 87 -11.36 -18.57 -9.97
N LEU A 88 -10.22 -18.30 -10.62
CA LEU A 88 -9.07 -19.20 -10.68
C LEU A 88 -7.96 -18.77 -9.72
N GLU A 89 -7.41 -19.74 -8.98
CA GLU A 89 -6.27 -19.48 -8.11
C GLU A 89 -4.98 -19.33 -8.93
N LYS A 90 -4.13 -18.37 -8.54
CA LYS A 90 -2.82 -18.11 -9.14
C LYS A 90 -1.82 -17.74 -8.06
N GLU A 91 -0.55 -18.02 -8.32
CA GLU A 91 0.55 -17.52 -7.50
C GLU A 91 1.25 -16.35 -8.21
N ILE A 92 1.53 -15.29 -7.45
CA ILE A 92 2.29 -14.14 -7.93
C ILE A 92 3.43 -13.88 -6.94
N SER A 93 4.66 -13.75 -7.44
CA SER A 93 5.82 -13.41 -6.63
C SER A 93 6.19 -11.94 -6.79
N LEU A 94 6.15 -11.19 -5.68
CA LEU A 94 6.47 -9.77 -5.63
C LEU A 94 7.87 -9.62 -5.07
N THR A 95 8.83 -9.16 -5.87
CA THR A 95 10.12 -8.71 -5.34
C THR A 95 9.94 -7.31 -4.76
N LEU A 96 10.01 -7.15 -3.44
CA LEU A 96 9.73 -5.89 -2.76
C LEU A 96 10.75 -4.84 -3.16
N LYS A 97 10.27 -3.62 -3.43
CA LYS A 97 11.10 -2.50 -3.90
C LYS A 97 10.97 -1.31 -2.97
N GLU A 98 11.87 -0.34 -3.11
CA GLU A 98 11.67 0.95 -2.46
C GLU A 98 10.35 1.58 -2.91
N ASN A 99 9.68 2.27 -1.98
CA ASN A 99 8.47 3.02 -2.30
C ASN A 99 8.71 4.10 -3.37
N PRO A 100 8.08 3.99 -4.56
CA PRO A 100 8.28 4.94 -5.65
C PRO A 100 7.54 6.28 -5.42
N SER A 101 6.68 6.35 -4.40
CA SER A 101 5.87 7.54 -4.13
C SER A 101 6.70 8.65 -3.49
N VAL A 102 6.62 9.85 -4.07
CA VAL A 102 7.22 11.06 -3.50
C VAL A 102 6.22 11.68 -2.53
N ARG A 103 6.61 11.82 -1.26
CA ARG A 103 5.80 12.51 -0.25
C ARG A 103 6.18 14.00 -0.22
N LEU A 104 5.31 14.84 -0.76
CA LEU A 104 5.47 16.29 -0.67
C LEU A 104 4.95 16.80 0.69
N LYS A 105 5.76 17.62 1.36
CA LYS A 105 5.36 18.34 2.58
C LYS A 105 5.53 19.83 2.31
N ALA A 106 4.42 20.52 2.05
CA ALA A 106 4.43 21.97 1.94
C ALA A 106 4.70 22.61 3.31
N THR A 107 5.52 23.65 3.34
CA THR A 107 5.80 24.45 4.52
C THR A 107 5.68 25.93 4.16
N ILE A 108 5.33 26.75 5.16
CA ILE A 108 5.29 28.20 4.96
C ILE A 108 6.73 28.72 4.94
N ASN A 109 7.08 29.44 3.88
CA ASN A 109 8.33 30.19 3.84
C ASN A 109 8.25 31.36 4.83
N GLN A 110 9.02 31.31 5.91
CA GLN A 110 9.04 32.34 6.95
C GLN A 110 9.52 33.70 6.43
N ASN A 111 10.38 33.69 5.40
CA ASN A 111 10.94 34.87 4.77
C ASN A 111 10.14 35.33 3.54
N ALA A 112 8.87 34.92 3.43
CA ALA A 112 7.99 35.37 2.36
C ALA A 112 7.82 36.90 2.36
N THR A 113 7.84 37.49 1.17
CA THR A 113 7.62 38.93 0.98
C THR A 113 6.21 39.35 1.42
N PRO A 114 5.96 40.64 1.74
CA PRO A 114 4.63 41.13 2.06
C PRO A 114 3.59 40.80 0.98
N ALA A 115 3.97 40.90 -0.31
CA ALA A 115 3.10 40.54 -1.43
C ALA A 115 2.75 39.03 -1.43
N GLN A 116 3.71 38.15 -1.20
CA GLN A 116 3.48 36.71 -1.10
C GLN A 116 2.59 36.35 0.10
N LYS A 117 2.77 37.02 1.25
CA LYS A 117 1.91 36.87 2.44
C LYS A 117 0.47 37.32 2.15
N ALA A 118 0.29 38.41 1.42
CA ALA A 118 -1.04 38.90 1.02
C ALA A 118 -1.76 37.92 0.08
N VAL A 119 -1.05 37.33 -0.89
CA VAL A 119 -1.61 36.27 -1.76
C VAL A 119 -2.01 35.05 -0.94
N PHE A 120 -1.15 34.59 -0.03
CA PHE A 120 -1.46 33.45 0.85
C PHE A 120 -2.71 33.69 1.71
N LYS A 121 -2.83 34.88 2.32
CA LYS A 121 -4.02 35.29 3.09
C LYS A 121 -5.28 35.30 2.23
N LYS A 122 -5.22 35.90 1.04
CA LYS A 122 -6.36 35.94 0.10
C LYS A 122 -6.78 34.53 -0.34
N TRP A 123 -5.84 33.62 -0.53
CA TRP A 123 -6.12 32.26 -0.99
C TRP A 123 -6.64 31.34 0.12
N THR A 124 -6.11 31.46 1.34
CA THR A 124 -6.44 30.53 2.45
C THR A 124 -7.50 31.05 3.42
N GLY A 125 -7.86 32.33 3.35
CA GLY A 125 -8.85 32.96 4.24
C GLY A 125 -8.37 33.12 5.69
N LYS A 126 -7.10 32.86 5.98
CA LYS A 126 -6.47 33.05 7.29
C LYS A 126 -5.71 34.36 7.36
#